data_AF-A0A068V9X4-F1
#
_entry.id   AF-A0A068V9X4-F1
#
_cell.length_a   1.000
_cell.length_b   1.000
_cell.length_c   1.000
_cell.angle_alpha   90.00
_cell.angle_beta   90.00
_cell.angle_gamma   90.00
#
_symmetry.space_group_name_H-M   'P 1'
#
loop_
_entity.id
_entity.type
_entity.pdbx_description
1 polymer ?
#
loop_
_entity_poly.entity_id
_entity_poly.type
_entity_poly.pdbx_seq_one_letter_code
_entity_poly.pdbx_strand_id
1 'polypeptide(L)'
;MAKENNSSAMDINSPRFSINVLQLLKSAQMQHGLRFGDYARYRRYCTARLRRLYKSLKFTHGRGKYSKRAITASMVTEVRYLHVVLYTAERAWSHAMEKKTLPDGPNARQRGYLIGRLRKAVKWATLFQDLCSIKGDSRTSLEAEVC
;
A
#
# COMPACT_ATOMS: atom_id res chain seq x y z
N MET A 1 1.05 36.75 -23.37
CA MET A 1 1.84 36.53 -22.14
C MET A 1 1.67 35.07 -21.76
N ALA A 2 2.76 34.31 -21.83
CA ALA A 2 2.79 32.85 -21.90
C ALA A 2 2.53 32.15 -20.56
N LYS A 3 2.00 30.92 -20.63
CA LYS A 3 2.52 29.72 -19.95
C LYS A 3 1.73 28.50 -20.42
N GLU A 4 2.18 27.88 -21.50
CA GLU A 4 1.92 26.47 -21.76
C GLU A 4 2.65 25.65 -20.70
N ASN A 5 1.90 24.98 -19.83
CA ASN A 5 2.45 24.04 -18.86
C ASN A 5 2.86 22.75 -19.58
N ASN A 6 4.11 22.69 -19.99
CA ASN A 6 4.75 21.49 -20.47
C ASN A 6 4.99 20.52 -19.29
N SER A 7 4.04 19.62 -19.03
CA SER A 7 4.15 18.55 -18.01
C SER A 7 4.16 17.14 -18.60
N SER A 8 4.66 16.97 -19.83
CA SER A 8 4.61 15.69 -20.55
C SER A 8 6.00 15.26 -21.03
N ALA A 9 7.00 15.35 -20.16
CA ALA A 9 8.34 14.84 -20.40
C ALA A 9 8.87 14.14 -19.14
N MET A 10 8.17 13.11 -18.66
CA MET A 10 8.75 12.18 -17.69
C MET A 10 9.23 10.92 -18.42
N ASP A 11 10.53 10.92 -18.70
CA ASP A 11 11.44 9.79 -18.89
C ASP A 11 10.90 8.58 -19.67
N ILE A 12 11.07 8.63 -20.99
CA ILE A 12 10.96 7.47 -21.89
C ILE A 12 11.95 6.34 -21.49
N ASN A 13 12.95 6.64 -20.66
CA ASN A 13 14.05 5.74 -20.27
C ASN A 13 14.11 5.42 -18.76
N SER A 14 13.08 5.76 -17.98
CA SER A 14 13.00 5.34 -16.58
C SER A 14 12.62 3.85 -16.49
N PRO A 15 13.35 3.00 -15.74
CA PRO A 15 13.02 1.58 -15.61
C PRO A 15 11.60 1.43 -15.05
N ARG A 16 10.74 0.70 -15.78
CA ARG A 16 9.39 0.35 -15.35
C ARG A 16 9.43 -0.92 -14.50
N PHE A 17 8.73 -0.91 -13.37
CA PHE A 17 8.65 -2.05 -12.48
C PHE A 17 7.45 -2.94 -12.83
N SER A 18 7.69 -4.24 -12.91
CA SER A 18 6.64 -5.24 -13.10
C SER A 18 6.25 -5.87 -11.76
N ILE A 19 4.96 -5.86 -11.44
CA ILE A 19 4.36 -6.52 -10.28
C ILE A 19 3.06 -7.20 -10.73
N ASN A 20 2.92 -8.49 -10.45
CA ASN A 20 1.62 -9.16 -10.50
C ASN A 20 0.89 -8.89 -9.18
N VAL A 21 0.23 -7.74 -9.10
CA VAL A 21 -0.42 -7.21 -7.89
C VAL A 21 -1.48 -8.18 -7.39
N LEU A 22 -2.34 -8.67 -8.29
CA LEU A 22 -3.43 -9.57 -7.91
C LEU A 22 -2.91 -10.89 -7.36
N GLN A 23 -1.94 -11.52 -8.05
CA GLN A 23 -1.35 -12.76 -7.59
C GLN A 23 -0.61 -12.56 -6.25
N LEU A 24 0.14 -11.46 -6.11
CA LEU A 24 0.87 -11.13 -4.88
C LEU A 24 -0.10 -10.98 -3.70
N LEU A 25 -1.21 -10.27 -3.90
CA LEU A 25 -2.21 -10.02 -2.86
C LEU A 25 -2.92 -11.31 -2.47
N LYS A 26 -3.44 -12.06 -3.45
CA LYS A 26 -4.16 -13.32 -3.20
C LYS A 26 -3.28 -14.37 -2.54
N SER A 27 -2.04 -14.54 -2.99
CA SER A 27 -1.10 -15.49 -2.37
C SER A 27 -0.77 -15.11 -0.93
N ALA A 28 -0.49 -13.82 -0.67
CA ALA A 28 -0.21 -13.33 0.67
C ALA A 28 -1.41 -13.51 1.62
N GLN A 29 -2.62 -13.20 1.16
CA GLN A 29 -3.85 -13.35 1.95
C GLN A 29 -4.10 -14.82 2.30
N MET A 30 -4.06 -15.71 1.30
CA MET A 30 -4.31 -17.14 1.48
C MET A 30 -3.29 -17.81 2.40
N GLN A 31 -2.01 -17.47 2.26
CA GLN A 31 -0.93 -18.05 3.04
C GLN A 31 -0.90 -17.55 4.50
N HIS A 32 -1.36 -16.32 4.75
CA HIS A 32 -1.16 -15.64 6.03
C HIS A 32 -2.44 -15.36 6.83
N GLY A 33 -3.50 -16.15 6.61
CA GLY A 33 -4.63 -16.26 7.54
C GLY A 33 -6.01 -16.10 6.92
N LEU A 34 -6.13 -15.40 5.79
CA LEU A 34 -7.45 -15.12 5.20
C LEU A 34 -8.13 -16.35 4.62
N ARG A 35 -7.39 -17.44 4.35
CA ARG A 35 -7.99 -18.74 4.03
C ARG A 35 -8.98 -19.21 5.11
N PHE A 36 -8.77 -18.82 6.36
CA PHE A 36 -9.63 -19.16 7.50
C PHE A 36 -10.29 -17.91 8.13
N GLY A 37 -10.28 -16.76 7.44
CA GLY A 37 -10.82 -15.51 7.97
C GLY A 37 -10.02 -14.88 9.12
N ASP A 38 -8.76 -15.29 9.35
CA ASP A 38 -7.91 -14.73 10.42
C ASP A 38 -7.23 -13.42 9.96
N TYR A 39 -8.00 -12.33 10.00
CA TYR A 39 -7.52 -10.99 9.67
C TYR A 39 -6.45 -10.49 10.67
N ALA A 40 -6.48 -10.93 11.92
CA ALA A 40 -5.48 -10.52 12.91
C ALA A 40 -4.09 -11.06 12.54
N ARG A 41 -4.02 -12.31 12.07
CA ARG A 41 -2.79 -12.94 11.56
C ARG A 41 -2.30 -12.24 10.30
N TYR A 42 -3.18 -11.93 9.37
CA TYR A 42 -2.78 -11.21 8.16
C TYR A 42 -2.23 -9.80 8.47
N ARG A 43 -2.88 -9.06 9.36
CA ARG A 43 -2.37 -7.76 9.84
C ARG A 43 -0.98 -7.85 10.47
N ARG A 44 -0.72 -8.90 11.27
CA ARG A 44 0.62 -9.15 11.86
C ARG A 44 1.64 -9.44 10.76
N TYR A 45 1.28 -10.23 9.75
CA TYR A 45 2.11 -10.47 8.58
C TYR A 45 2.45 -9.17 7.84
N CYS A 46 1.46 -8.35 7.48
CA CYS A 46 1.69 -7.06 6.80
C CYS A 46 2.63 -6.17 7.62
N THR A 47 2.46 -6.13 8.95
CA THR A 47 3.34 -5.38 9.84
C THR A 47 4.79 -5.88 9.80
N ALA A 48 4.99 -7.20 9.88
CA ALA A 48 6.31 -7.80 9.79
C ALA A 48 6.96 -7.65 8.40
N ARG A 49 6.15 -7.69 7.34
CA ARG A 49 6.58 -7.46 5.94
C ARG A 49 7.02 -6.02 5.75
N LEU A 50 6.22 -5.04 6.19
CA LEU A 50 6.56 -3.62 6.15
C LEU A 50 7.85 -3.34 6.91
N ARG A 51 8.01 -3.88 8.12
CA ARG A 51 9.25 -3.71 8.90
C ARG A 51 10.49 -4.20 8.13
N ARG A 52 10.39 -5.34 7.45
CA ARG A 52 11.47 -5.89 6.62
C ARG A 52 11.76 -5.01 5.40
N LEU A 53 10.71 -4.54 4.70
CA LEU A 53 10.84 -3.65 3.55
C LEU A 53 11.49 -2.30 3.93
N TYR A 54 11.01 -1.66 5.00
CA TYR A 54 11.60 -0.41 5.49
C TYR A 54 13.07 -0.57 5.87
N LYS A 55 13.44 -1.68 6.52
CA LYS A 55 14.84 -1.98 6.85
C LYS A 55 15.67 -2.21 5.58
N SER A 56 15.16 -2.98 4.62
CA SER A 56 15.91 -3.31 3.39
C SER A 56 16.10 -2.11 2.47
N LEU A 57 15.16 -1.17 2.48
CA LEU A 57 15.23 0.09 1.71
C LEU A 57 16.00 1.19 2.44
N LYS A 58 16.45 0.95 3.68
CA LYS A 58 16.99 2.00 4.58
C LYS A 58 16.03 3.21 4.71
N PHE A 59 14.73 2.95 4.54
CA PHE A 59 13.66 3.94 4.57
C PHE A 59 12.96 3.90 5.93
N THR A 60 13.69 4.21 7.00
CA THR A 60 13.10 4.26 8.35
C THR A 60 12.67 5.68 8.71
N HIS A 61 11.71 5.79 9.62
CA HIS A 61 11.16 7.06 10.11
C HIS A 61 11.95 7.64 11.29
N GLY A 62 13.26 7.36 11.38
CA GLY A 62 14.11 7.75 12.50
C GLY A 62 14.14 6.72 13.64
N ARG A 63 15.15 6.82 14.51
CA ARG A 63 15.30 6.07 15.77
C ARG A 63 15.11 7.09 16.90
N GLY A 64 14.04 6.96 17.68
CA GLY A 64 13.66 7.94 18.71
C GLY A 64 12.60 8.93 18.21
N LYS A 65 13.00 9.99 17.50
CA LYS A 65 12.06 10.99 16.97
C LYS A 65 11.48 10.56 15.62
N TYR A 66 10.15 10.56 15.52
CA TYR A 66 9.45 10.25 14.28
C TYR A 66 9.70 11.34 13.23
N SER A 67 10.22 10.93 12.07
CA SER A 67 10.33 11.76 10.87
C SER A 67 9.43 11.21 9.77
N LYS A 68 8.41 12.00 9.40
CA LYS A 68 7.49 11.63 8.32
C LYS A 68 8.25 11.72 6.99
N ARG A 69 8.36 10.58 6.31
CA ARG A 69 8.94 10.48 4.96
C ARG A 69 7.86 10.01 4.01
N ALA A 70 7.45 10.88 3.09
CA ALA A 70 6.51 10.53 2.05
C ALA A 70 7.22 9.74 0.94
N ILE A 71 6.50 8.79 0.33
CA ILE A 71 6.97 8.07 -0.86
C ILE A 71 6.47 8.87 -2.06
N THR A 72 7.38 9.52 -2.77
CA THR A 72 7.12 10.27 -4.01
C THR A 72 7.62 9.47 -5.21
N ALA A 73 7.16 9.79 -6.42
CA ALA A 73 7.60 9.11 -7.65
C ALA A 73 9.14 9.12 -7.82
N SER A 74 9.81 10.22 -7.43
CA SER A 74 11.27 10.34 -7.44
C SER A 74 11.99 9.40 -6.46
N MET A 75 11.34 9.01 -5.37
CA MET A 75 11.89 8.09 -4.36
C MET A 75 11.78 6.62 -4.80
N VAL A 76 10.87 6.31 -5.72
CA VAL A 76 10.65 4.93 -6.21
C VAL A 76 11.77 4.54 -7.17
N THR A 77 12.92 4.18 -6.60
CA THR A 77 14.08 3.64 -7.32
C THR A 77 14.03 2.13 -7.48
N GLU A 78 13.14 1.45 -6.73
CA GLU A 78 13.01 0.00 -6.73
C GLU A 78 11.54 -0.42 -6.51
N VAL A 79 11.17 -1.59 -7.04
CA VAL A 79 9.85 -2.21 -6.87
C VAL A 79 9.43 -2.37 -5.39
N ARG A 80 10.40 -2.50 -4.49
CA ARG A 80 10.15 -2.65 -3.05
C ARG A 80 9.44 -1.44 -2.44
N TYR A 81 9.57 -0.23 -3.01
CA TYR A 81 8.80 0.93 -2.58
C TYR A 81 7.30 0.79 -2.88
N LEU A 82 6.95 0.24 -4.05
CA LEU A 82 5.56 -0.05 -4.41
C LEU A 82 4.96 -1.08 -3.44
N HIS A 83 5.73 -2.11 -3.08
CA HIS A 83 5.32 -3.06 -2.04
C HIS A 83 5.08 -2.39 -0.68
N VAL A 84 5.87 -1.38 -0.28
CA VAL A 84 5.62 -0.66 0.99
C VAL A 84 4.26 0.02 0.97
N VAL A 85 3.89 0.66 -0.13
CA VAL A 85 2.60 1.34 -0.27
C VAL A 85 1.45 0.32 -0.23
N LEU A 86 1.56 -0.75 -1.03
CA LEU A 86 0.58 -1.84 -1.09
C LEU A 86 0.33 -2.47 0.30
N TYR A 87 1.39 -2.91 0.99
CA TYR A 87 1.25 -3.54 2.31
C TYR A 87 0.79 -2.55 3.40
N THR A 88 0.94 -1.24 3.18
CA THR A 88 0.40 -0.22 4.09
C THR A 88 -1.10 -0.09 3.93
N ALA A 89 -1.61 -0.15 2.70
CA ALA A 89 -3.04 -0.24 2.41
C ALA A 89 -3.64 -1.53 3.02
N GLU A 90 -3.05 -2.68 2.73
CA GLU A 90 -3.52 -3.99 3.22
C GLU A 90 -3.57 -4.06 4.75
N ARG A 91 -2.55 -3.53 5.44
CA ARG A 91 -2.56 -3.49 6.91
C ARG A 91 -3.72 -2.66 7.47
N ALA A 92 -4.05 -1.53 6.82
CA ALA A 92 -5.13 -0.66 7.25
C ALA A 92 -6.50 -1.33 7.01
N TRP A 93 -6.68 -1.94 5.84
CA TRP A 93 -7.87 -2.71 5.49
C TRP A 93 -8.07 -3.92 6.42
N SER A 94 -7.03 -4.74 6.61
CA SER A 94 -7.06 -5.93 7.48
C SER A 94 -7.40 -5.58 8.93
N HIS A 95 -6.97 -4.42 9.42
CA HIS A 95 -7.34 -3.94 10.75
C HIS A 95 -8.84 -3.57 10.82
N ALA A 96 -9.38 -2.96 9.77
CA ALA A 96 -10.80 -2.68 9.70
C ALA A 96 -11.62 -3.98 9.66
N MET A 97 -11.18 -4.97 8.87
CA MET A 97 -11.85 -6.26 8.74
C MET A 97 -11.81 -7.09 10.02
N GLU A 98 -10.67 -7.17 10.71
CA GLU A 98 -10.52 -7.89 11.98
C GLU A 98 -11.59 -7.49 13.01
N LYS A 99 -11.93 -6.20 13.08
CA LYS A 99 -12.95 -5.70 14.01
C LYS A 99 -14.37 -5.82 13.46
N LYS A 100 -14.54 -5.83 12.13
CA LYS A 100 -15.83 -6.06 11.48
C LYS A 100 -16.30 -7.50 11.65
N THR A 101 -15.38 -8.46 11.67
CA THR A 101 -15.69 -9.90 11.73
C THR A 101 -15.72 -10.48 13.15
N LEU A 102 -15.67 -9.64 14.18
CA LEU A 102 -15.92 -10.08 15.56
C LEU A 102 -17.40 -10.49 15.70
N PRO A 103 -17.72 -11.54 16.49
CA PRO A 103 -19.10 -12.01 16.68
C PRO A 103 -20.06 -10.90 17.13
N ASP A 104 -19.61 -10.04 18.03
CA ASP A 104 -20.40 -8.93 18.58
C ASP A 104 -20.46 -7.70 17.64
N GLY A 105 -19.71 -7.74 16.53
CA GLY A 105 -19.52 -6.62 15.64
C GLY A 105 -18.87 -5.39 16.31
N PRO A 106 -18.62 -4.31 15.54
CA PRO A 106 -18.11 -3.08 16.10
C PRO A 106 -19.23 -2.23 16.72
N ASN A 107 -19.04 -1.77 17.96
CA ASN A 107 -19.94 -0.82 18.59
C ASN A 107 -19.92 0.55 17.87
N ALA A 108 -20.90 1.43 18.16
CA ALA A 108 -21.06 2.72 17.47
C ALA A 108 -19.78 3.59 17.50
N ARG A 109 -19.06 3.59 18.62
CA ARG A 109 -17.78 4.31 18.78
C ARG A 109 -16.67 3.71 17.92
N GLN A 110 -16.60 2.38 17.81
CA GLN A 110 -15.64 1.67 16.97
C GLN A 110 -15.92 1.88 15.48
N ARG A 111 -17.20 1.96 15.05
CA ARG A 111 -17.56 2.15 13.64
C ARG A 111 -16.88 3.37 13.01
N GLY A 112 -16.89 4.52 13.69
CA GLY A 112 -16.22 5.73 13.20
C GLY A 112 -14.70 5.54 13.01
N TYR A 113 -14.04 4.87 13.96
CA TYR A 113 -12.62 4.53 13.87
C TYR A 113 -12.33 3.58 12.70
N LEU A 114 -13.16 2.57 12.47
CA LEU A 114 -12.99 1.60 11.37
C LEU A 114 -13.21 2.25 10.01
N ILE A 115 -14.18 3.15 9.88
CA ILE A 115 -14.35 3.98 8.67
C ILE A 115 -13.09 4.80 8.42
N GLY A 116 -12.51 5.40 9.46
CA GLY A 116 -11.22 6.10 9.35
C GLY A 116 -10.08 5.18 8.88
N ARG A 117 -10.06 3.92 9.31
CA ARG A 117 -9.10 2.91 8.82
C ARG A 117 -9.30 2.57 7.35
N LEU A 118 -10.54 2.41 6.90
CA LEU A 118 -10.86 2.17 5.48
C LEU A 118 -10.52 3.37 4.60
N ARG A 119 -10.85 4.59 5.03
CA ARG A 119 -10.41 5.83 4.35
C ARG A 119 -8.89 5.90 4.23
N LYS A 120 -8.17 5.48 5.28
CA LYS A 120 -6.71 5.38 5.23
C LYS A 120 -6.25 4.32 4.22
N ALA A 121 -6.89 3.16 4.16
CA ALA A 121 -6.57 2.13 3.17
C ALA A 121 -6.73 2.67 1.75
N VAL A 122 -7.88 3.30 1.45
CA VAL A 122 -8.15 3.94 0.14
C VAL A 122 -7.09 4.97 -0.19
N LYS A 123 -6.72 5.86 0.75
CA LYS A 123 -5.65 6.85 0.52
C LYS A 123 -4.32 6.22 0.10
N TRP A 124 -3.96 5.07 0.68
CA TRP A 124 -2.75 4.35 0.29
C TRP A 124 -2.91 3.60 -1.03
N ALA A 125 -4.10 3.07 -1.34
CA ALA A 125 -4.40 2.45 -2.63
C ALA A 125 -4.34 3.48 -3.77
N THR A 126 -4.91 4.67 -3.59
CA THR A 126 -4.79 5.76 -4.57
C THR A 126 -3.33 6.15 -4.81
N LEU A 127 -2.54 6.30 -3.73
CA LEU A 127 -1.10 6.55 -3.89
C LEU A 127 -0.38 5.40 -4.61
N PHE A 128 -0.78 4.15 -4.37
CA PHE A 128 -0.23 3.00 -5.06
C PHE A 128 -0.53 3.05 -6.56
N GLN A 129 -1.78 3.32 -6.92
CA GLN A 129 -2.23 3.49 -8.31
C GLN A 129 -1.46 4.62 -9.01
N ASP A 130 -1.33 5.78 -8.37
CA ASP A 130 -0.56 6.93 -8.90
C ASP A 130 0.92 6.58 -9.15
N LEU A 131 1.54 5.83 -8.23
CA LEU A 131 2.93 5.41 -8.39
C LEU A 131 3.09 4.32 -9.46
N CYS A 132 2.11 3.42 -9.58
CA CYS A 132 2.08 2.37 -10.60
C CYS A 132 1.80 2.92 -11.99
N SER A 133 1.05 4.00 -12.17
CA SER A 133 0.87 4.64 -13.48
C SER A 133 2.17 5.31 -13.96
N ILE A 134 2.94 5.90 -13.04
CA ILE A 134 4.21 6.59 -13.35
C ILE A 134 5.38 5.61 -13.51
N LYS A 135 5.51 4.63 -12.60
CA LYS A 135 6.68 3.76 -12.47
C LYS A 135 6.42 2.29 -12.83
N GLY A 136 5.16 1.87 -12.99
CA GLY A 136 4.81 0.52 -13.37
C GLY A 136 4.86 0.28 -14.89
N ASP A 137 4.98 -0.98 -15.29
CA ASP A 137 4.67 -1.39 -16.66
C ASP A 137 3.15 -1.37 -16.91
N SER A 138 2.73 -1.47 -18.18
CA SER A 138 1.32 -1.39 -18.58
C SER A 138 0.42 -2.35 -17.80
N ARG A 139 0.91 -3.57 -17.56
CA ARG A 139 0.20 -4.59 -16.78
C ARG A 139 0.03 -4.18 -15.33
N THR A 140 1.11 -3.74 -14.68
CA THR A 140 1.07 -3.33 -13.27
C THR A 140 0.16 -2.12 -13.07
N SER A 141 0.19 -1.17 -14.00
CA SER A 141 -0.72 -0.01 -13.96
C SER A 141 -2.17 -0.45 -14.01
N LEU A 142 -2.55 -1.35 -14.95
CA LEU A 142 -3.92 -1.88 -15.06
C LEU A 142 -4.34 -2.66 -13.81
N GLU A 143 -3.48 -3.55 -13.28
CA GLU A 143 -3.82 -4.32 -12.08
C GLU A 143 -3.96 -3.43 -10.84
N ALA A 144 -3.25 -2.30 -10.78
CA ALA A 144 -3.37 -1.34 -9.69
C ALA A 144 -4.68 -0.56 -9.69
N GLU A 145 -5.34 -0.38 -10.84
CA GLU A 145 -6.66 0.29 -10.93
C GLU A 145 -7.79 -0.56 -10.33
N VAL A 146 -7.60 -1.88 -10.33
CA VAL A 146 -8.61 -2.86 -9.91
C VAL A 146 -8.46 -3.25 -8.42
N CYS A 147 -7.42 -2.75 -7.74
CA CYS A 147 -7.10 -3.05 -6.34
C CYS A 147 -7.58 -1.94 -5.37
#